data_AF-A0A8C5VPU0-F1
#
_entry.id   AF-A0A8C5VPU0-F1
#
_cell.length_a   1.000
_cell.length_b   1.000
_cell.length_c   1.000
_cell.angle_alpha   90.00
_cell.angle_beta   90.00
_cell.angle_gamma   90.00
#
_symmetry.space_group_name_H-M   'P 1'
#
loop_
_entity.id
_entity.type
_entity.pdbx_description
1 polymer ?
#
loop_
_entity_poly.entity_id
_entity_poly.type
_entity_poly.pdbx_seq_one_letter_code
_entity_poly.pdbx_strand_id
1 'polypeptide(L)' 'MRDDTIHEDEDVKEAIRRLPENLYNDRMFRIKRALDLSMRQQILPKDQWTKYEEVEQLFKSLI' A
#
# COMPACT_ATOMS: atom_id res chain seq x y z
N MET A 1 3.55 -0.37 -2.22
CA MET A 1 2.97 -0.79 -3.52
C MET A 1 2.30 0.42 -4.16
N ARG A 2 2.07 0.41 -5.48
CA ARG A 2 1.47 1.55 -6.20
C ARG A 2 0.11 1.97 -5.63
N ASP A 3 -0.69 0.99 -5.24
CA ASP A 3 -2.05 1.21 -4.76
C ASP A 3 -2.11 1.72 -3.31
N ASP A 4 -0.99 1.72 -2.58
CA ASP A 4 -0.93 2.31 -1.24
C ASP A 4 -0.88 3.86 -1.31
N THR A 5 -0.60 4.45 -2.48
CA THR A 5 -0.45 5.90 -2.68
C THR A 5 -1.61 6.53 -3.46
N ILE A 6 -2.67 5.77 -3.77
CA ILE A 6 -3.85 6.31 -4.44
C ILE A 6 -4.65 7.20 -3.47
N HIS A 7 -5.25 8.28 -3.98
CA HIS A 7 -6.13 9.13 -3.17
C HIS A 7 -7.41 8.36 -2.82
N GLU A 8 -7.78 8.32 -1.54
CA GLU A 8 -8.97 7.59 -1.06
C GLU A 8 -10.27 8.40 -1.27
N ASP A 9 -10.81 8.36 -2.48
CA ASP A 9 -12.19 8.76 -2.77
C ASP A 9 -13.21 7.66 -2.40
N GLU A 10 -14.50 7.88 -2.68
CA GLU A 10 -15.54 6.92 -2.28
C GLU A 10 -15.40 5.55 -2.98
N ASP A 11 -14.97 5.53 -4.25
CA ASP A 11 -14.75 4.28 -5.00
C ASP A 11 -13.56 3.50 -4.44
N VAL A 12 -12.46 4.19 -4.14
CA VAL A 12 -11.27 3.60 -3.51
C VAL A 12 -11.59 3.08 -2.10
N LYS A 13 -12.38 3.81 -1.30
CA LYS A 13 -12.79 3.36 0.03
C LYS A 13 -13.60 2.06 -0.05
N GLU A 14 -14.53 1.96 -1.00
CA GLU A 14 -15.31 0.75 -1.22
C GLU A 14 -14.44 -0.40 -1.74
N ALA A 15 -13.47 -0.13 -2.62
CA ALA A 15 -12.50 -1.12 -3.07
C ALA A 15 -11.65 -1.66 -1.90
N ILE A 16 -11.18 -0.78 -1.00
CA ILE A 16 -10.45 -1.17 0.22
C ILE A 16 -11.34 -2.05 1.12
N ARG A 17 -12.62 -1.71 1.28
CA ARG A 17 -13.58 -2.48 2.09
C ARG A 17 -13.81 -3.90 1.56
N ARG A 18 -13.70 -4.09 0.24
CA ARG A 18 -13.87 -5.39 -0.43
C ARG A 18 -12.62 -6.29 -0.41
N LEU A 19 -11.47 -5.76 0.02
CA LEU A 19 -10.24 -6.55 0.03
C LEU A 19 -10.36 -7.76 0.97
N PRO A 20 -9.79 -8.91 0.58
CA PRO A 20 -9.49 -10.00 1.50
C PRO A 20 -8.70 -9.51 2.72
N GLU A 21 -8.98 -10.08 3.88
CA GLU A 21 -8.41 -9.63 5.16
C GLU A 21 -6.88 -9.62 5.18
N ASN A 22 -6.23 -10.63 4.58
CA ASN A 22 -4.77 -10.68 4.48
C ASN A 22 -4.20 -9.49 3.68
N LEU A 23 -4.81 -9.16 2.53
CA LEU A 23 -4.37 -8.04 1.69
C LEU A 23 -4.62 -6.69 2.35
N TYR A 24 -5.74 -6.54 3.07
CA TYR A 24 -6.03 -5.35 3.86
C TYR A 24 -5.00 -5.15 4.97
N ASN A 25 -4.68 -6.20 5.73
CA ASN A 25 -3.70 -6.15 6.81
C ASN A 25 -2.29 -5.83 6.28
N ASP A 26 -1.89 -6.44 5.16
CA ASP A 26 -0.60 -6.17 4.53
C ASP A 26 -0.50 -4.71 4.05
N ARG A 27 -1.58 -4.17 3.44
CA ARG A 27 -1.68 -2.73 3.10
C ARG A 27 -1.48 -1.86 4.33
N MET A 28 -2.21 -2.16 5.40
CA MET A 28 -2.15 -1.39 6.64
C MET A 28 -0.75 -1.41 7.26
N PHE A 29 -0.06 -2.57 7.23
CA PHE A 29 1.32 -2.69 7.70
C PHE A 29 2.29 -1.84 6.88
N ARG A 30 2.19 -1.87 5.54
CA ARG A 30 3.05 -1.06 4.67
C ARG A 30 2.86 0.44 4.91
N ILE A 31 1.61 0.89 5.06
CA ILE A 31 1.29 2.30 5.36
C ILE A 31 1.87 2.70 6.72
N LYS A 32 1.66 1.92 7.78
CA LYS A 32 2.24 2.18 9.11
C LYS A 32 3.76 2.28 9.07
N ARG A 33 4.42 1.37 8.35
CA ARG A 33 5.87 1.40 8.16
C ARG A 33 6.33 2.67 7.43
N ALA A 34 5.61 3.07 6.38
CA ALA A 34 5.93 4.31 5.65
C ALA A 34 5.77 5.56 6.53
N LEU A 35 4.74 5.60 7.38
CA LEU A 35 4.52 6.68 8.33
C LEU A 35 5.63 6.75 9.39
N ASP A 36 6.05 5.62 9.98
CA ASP A 36 7.16 5.60 10.95
C ASP A 36 8.47 6.15 10.34
N LEU A 37 8.80 5.68 9.13
CA LEU A 37 9.99 6.15 8.41
C LEU A 37 9.90 7.64 8.06
N SER A 38 8.72 8.11 7.62
CA SER A 38 8.48 9.53 7.34
C SER A 38 8.61 10.39 8.59
N MET A 39 8.10 9.94 9.74
CA MET A 39 8.24 10.65 11.01
C MET A 39 9.71 10.81 11.42
N ARG A 40 10.53 9.80 11.11
CA ARG A 40 11.96 9.76 11.46
C ARG A 40 12.85 10.38 10.39
N GLN A 41 12.28 10.83 9.26
CA GLN A 41 13.01 11.29 8.07
C GLN A 41 14.04 10.26 7.60
N GLN A 42 13.67 8.98 7.66
CA GLN A 42 14.48 7.84 7.25
C GLN A 42 13.88 7.16 6.03
N ILE A 43 14.72 6.40 5.32
CA ILE A 43 14.32 5.58 4.19
C ILE A 43 14.56 4.11 4.51
N LEU A 44 13.86 3.23 3.79
CA LEU A 44 14.15 1.80 3.85
C LEU A 44 15.58 1.50 3.33
N PRO A 45 16.24 0.47 3.86
CA PRO A 45 17.41 -0.13 3.23
C PRO A 45 17.14 -0.50 1.76
N LYS A 46 18.14 -0.34 0.90
CA LYS A 46 17.99 -0.44 -0.57
C LYS A 46 17.54 -1.82 -1.06
N ASP A 47 17.95 -2.87 -0.36
CA ASP A 47 17.55 -4.26 -0.60
C ASP A 47 16.07 -4.53 -0.30
N GLN A 48 15.43 -3.67 0.51
CA GLN A 48 14.01 -3.77 0.89
C GLN A 48 13.11 -2.86 0.04
N TRP A 49 13.66 -2.17 -0.96
CA TRP A 49 12.87 -1.35 -1.86
C TRP A 49 12.00 -2.24 -2.75
N THR A 50 10.73 -1.85 -2.89
CA THR A 50 9.83 -2.52 -3.83
C THR A 50 10.39 -2.38 -5.24
N LYS A 51 10.63 -3.51 -5.92
CA LYS A 51 11.09 -3.52 -7.31
C LYS A 51 9.93 -3.27 -8.25
N TYR A 52 10.22 -2.78 -9.45
CA TYR A 52 9.20 -2.43 -10.43
C TYR A 52 8.43 -3.66 -10.93
N GLU A 53 9.13 -4.78 -11.12
CA GLU A 53 8.58 -6.04 -11.62
C GLU A 53 7.67 -6.73 -10.59
N GLU A 54 7.83 -6.40 -9.31
CA GLU A 54 7.09 -6.97 -8.17
C GLU A 54 5.83 -6.17 -7.81
N VAL A 55 5.48 -5.13 -8.60
CA VAL A 55 4.33 -4.28 -8.32
C VAL A 55 3.03 -4.98 -8.72
N GLU A 56 2.44 -5.71 -7.77
CA GLU A 56 1.07 -6.20 -7.86
C GLU A 56 0.07 -5.03 -7.69
N GLN A 57 -0.99 -5.01 -8.50
CA GLN A 57 -2.04 -4.00 -8.46
C GLN A 57 -3.29 -4.61 -7.79
N LEU A 58 -3.49 -4.27 -6.52
CA LEU A 58 -4.56 -4.74 -5.65
C LEU A 58 -5.93 -4.25 -6.11
N PHE A 59 -6.03 -3.02 -6.64
CA PHE A 59 -7.30 -2.42 -7.03
C PHE A 59 -7.69 -2.61 -8.48
N LYS A 60 -6.84 -3.27 -9.29
CA LYS A 60 -7.04 -3.41 -10.75
C LYS A 60 -8.34 -4.12 -11.16
N SER A 61 -8.96 -4.85 -10.23
CA SER A 61 -10.21 -5.58 -10.45
C SER A 61 -11.40 -5.00 -9.66
N LEU A 62 -11.18 -3.95 -8.87
CA LEU A 62 -12.16 -3.41 -7.91
C LEU A 62 -12.57 -1.96 -8.21
N ILE A 63 -11.80 -1.24 -9.03
CA ILE A 63 -12.06 0.09 -9.57
C ILE A 63 -12.01 -0.03 -11.10
#